data_AF-A0A8J5KH04-F1
#
_entry.id   AF-A0A8J5KH04-F1
#
_cell.length_a   1.000
_cell.length_b   1.000
_cell.length_c   1.000
_cell.angle_alpha   90.00
_cell.angle_beta   90.00
_cell.angle_gamma   90.00
#
_symmetry.space_group_name_H-M   'P 1'
#
loop_
_entity.id
_entity.type
_entity.pdbx_description
1 polymer ?
#
loop_
_entity_poly.entity_id
_entity_poly.type
_entity_poly.pdbx_seq_one_letter_code
_entity_poly.pdbx_strand_id
1 'polypeptide(L)'
;MIYKEKMFAAEQSALVIDAYQTLRKPLLRAIYLLKLGGKHVDEERTITDRDMLAEVEENFETYSGSFSQAFTSGDIDDAIASIERMRYYDLALQEIRKKL
;
A
#
# COMPACT_ATOMS: atom_id res chain seq x y z
N MET A 1 5.41 -47.78 -0.44
CA MET A 1 5.27 -47.13 0.88
C MET A 1 6.03 -45.80 0.92
N ILE A 2 7.36 -45.81 0.73
CA ILE A 2 8.24 -44.62 0.76
C ILE A 2 7.81 -43.49 -0.21
N TYR A 3 7.32 -43.81 -1.41
CA TYR A 3 6.92 -42.79 -2.39
C TYR A 3 5.69 -41.99 -1.94
N LYS A 4 4.71 -42.65 -1.30
CA LYS A 4 3.53 -41.98 -0.75
C LYS A 4 3.88 -41.06 0.41
N GLU A 5 4.77 -41.49 1.31
CA GLU A 5 5.23 -40.68 2.44
C GLU A 5 6.02 -39.44 1.97
N LYS A 6 6.89 -39.59 0.98
CA LYS A 6 7.63 -38.45 0.40
C LYS A 6 6.71 -37.44 -0.28
N MET A 7 5.69 -37.90 -1.02
CA MET A 7 4.70 -37.00 -1.61
C MET A 7 3.88 -36.28 -0.55
N PHE A 8 3.42 -36.99 0.48
CA PHE A 8 2.68 -36.39 1.58
C PHE A 8 3.52 -35.36 2.35
N ALA A 9 4.78 -35.66 2.63
CA ALA A 9 5.69 -34.73 3.28
C ALA A 9 5.95 -33.47 2.43
N ALA A 10 6.07 -33.62 1.12
CA ALA A 10 6.23 -32.49 0.19
C ALA A 10 4.98 -31.60 0.16
N GLU A 11 3.79 -32.21 0.11
CA GLU A 11 2.50 -31.51 0.11
C GLU A 11 2.27 -30.76 1.43
N GLN A 12 2.54 -31.39 2.57
CA GLN A 12 2.45 -30.75 3.88
C GLN A 12 3.47 -29.61 4.03
N SER A 13 4.69 -29.78 3.52
CA SER A 13 5.70 -28.72 3.54
C SER A 13 5.27 -27.51 2.70
N ALA A 14 4.64 -27.74 1.55
CA ALA A 14 4.10 -26.67 0.70
C ALA A 14 3.03 -25.86 1.45
N LEU A 15 2.10 -26.53 2.15
CA LEU A 15 1.07 -25.86 2.95
C LEU A 15 1.66 -24.95 4.05
N VAL A 16 2.71 -25.43 4.73
CA VAL A 16 3.40 -24.65 5.77
C VAL A 16 4.10 -23.43 5.17
N ILE A 17 4.76 -23.59 4.03
CA ILE A 17 5.44 -22.50 3.32
C ILE A 17 4.43 -21.46 2.86
N ASP A 18 3.30 -21.87 2.28
CA ASP A 18 2.25 -20.96 1.80
C ASP A 18 1.63 -20.18 2.96
N ALA A 19 1.32 -20.85 4.07
CA ALA A 19 0.83 -20.20 5.28
C ALA A 19 1.84 -19.16 5.81
N TYR A 20 3.12 -19.52 5.84
CA TYR A 20 4.18 -18.60 6.25
C TYR A 20 4.27 -17.37 5.34
N GLN A 21 4.21 -17.56 4.01
CA GLN A 21 4.27 -16.45 3.05
C GLN A 21 3.09 -15.49 3.19
N THR A 22 1.87 -16.03 3.35
CA THR A 22 0.64 -15.25 3.53
C THR A 22 0.66 -14.48 4.86
N LEU A 23 1.03 -15.12 5.97
CA LEU A 23 0.97 -14.49 7.30
C LEU A 23 2.14 -13.52 7.58
N ARG A 24 3.27 -13.69 6.89
CA ARG A 24 4.43 -12.79 7.03
C ARG A 24 4.20 -11.43 6.38
N LYS A 25 3.50 -11.36 5.24
CA LYS A 25 3.24 -10.11 4.54
C LYS A 25 2.01 -9.42 5.14
N PRO A 26 2.11 -8.19 5.68
CA PRO A 26 0.98 -7.53 6.37
C PRO A 26 -0.30 -7.45 5.53
N LEU A 27 -0.18 -7.15 4.23
CA LEU A 27 -1.31 -7.08 3.30
C LEU A 27 -1.99 -8.44 3.11
N LEU A 28 -1.23 -9.48 2.74
CA LEU A 28 -1.76 -10.83 2.55
C LEU A 28 -2.38 -11.38 3.83
N ARG A 29 -1.77 -11.09 4.99
CA ARG A 29 -2.32 -11.43 6.30
C ARG A 29 -3.68 -10.77 6.54
N ALA A 30 -3.81 -9.47 6.24
CA ALA A 30 -5.07 -8.76 6.40
C ALA A 30 -6.19 -9.36 5.52
N ILE A 31 -5.89 -9.61 4.24
CA ILE A 31 -6.83 -10.25 3.30
C ILE A 31 -7.26 -11.63 3.82
N TYR A 32 -6.30 -12.44 4.27
CA TYR A 32 -6.57 -13.77 4.82
C TYR A 32 -7.44 -13.74 6.07
N LEU A 33 -7.19 -12.82 7.00
CA LEU A 33 -8.00 -12.65 8.21
C LEU A 33 -9.44 -12.25 7.88
N LEU A 34 -9.64 -11.37 6.89
CA LEU A 34 -10.99 -11.00 6.42
C LEU A 34 -11.72 -12.19 5.80
N LYS A 35 -11.01 -13.00 5.01
CA LYS A 35 -11.54 -14.24 4.43
C LYS A 35 -12.02 -15.22 5.52
N LEU A 36 -11.27 -15.38 6.62
CA LEU A 36 -11.69 -16.19 7.76
C LEU A 36 -12.97 -15.64 8.43
N GLY A 37 -13.17 -14.32 8.41
CA GLY A 37 -14.38 -13.65 8.87
C GLY A 37 -15.54 -13.64 7.87
N GLY A 38 -15.44 -14.38 6.76
CA GLY A 38 -16.46 -14.45 5.71
C GLY A 38 -16.52 -13.22 4.79
N LYS A 39 -15.61 -12.26 4.94
CA LYS A 39 -15.52 -11.06 4.07
C LYS A 39 -14.47 -11.30 3.00
N HIS A 40 -14.89 -11.31 1.73
CA HIS A 40 -13.95 -11.37 0.62
C HIS A 40 -13.56 -9.94 0.21
N VAL A 41 -12.26 -9.68 0.16
CA VAL A 41 -11.72 -8.49 -0.48
C VAL A 41 -11.66 -8.81 -1.96
N ASP A 42 -12.30 -7.97 -2.76
CA ASP A 42 -12.10 -8.01 -4.20
C ASP A 42 -10.71 -7.44 -4.50
N GLU A 43 -9.76 -8.33 -4.77
CA GLU A 43 -8.37 -7.98 -5.07
C GLU A 43 -8.23 -7.30 -6.45
N GLU A 44 -9.26 -7.41 -7.30
CA GLU A 44 -9.35 -6.72 -8.60
C GLU A 44 -10.10 -5.40 -8.49
N ARG A 45 -10.76 -5.12 -7.36
CA ARG A 45 -11.37 -3.82 -7.08
C ARG A 45 -10.26 -2.80 -6.86
N THR A 46 -9.82 -2.23 -7.97
CA THR A 46 -8.97 -1.05 -7.97
C THR A 46 -9.78 0.08 -7.33
N ILE A 47 -9.18 0.79 -6.35
CA ILE A 47 -9.58 2.18 -6.10
C ILE A 47 -9.59 2.82 -7.48
N THR A 48 -10.70 3.42 -7.93
CA THR A 48 -10.70 3.97 -9.29
C THR A 48 -9.54 4.95 -9.35
N ASP A 49 -8.79 4.96 -10.46
CA ASP A 49 -7.63 5.85 -10.57
C ASP A 49 -8.01 7.31 -10.27
N ARG A 50 -9.29 7.67 -10.43
CA ARG A 50 -9.89 8.95 -10.01
C ARG A 50 -10.00 9.13 -8.49
N ASP A 51 -10.45 8.14 -7.73
CA ASP A 51 -10.54 8.23 -6.26
C ASP A 51 -9.13 8.29 -5.64
N MET A 52 -8.19 7.50 -6.19
CA MET A 52 -6.79 7.54 -5.75
C MET A 52 -6.13 8.87 -6.14
N LEU A 53 -6.41 9.40 -7.33
CA LEU A 53 -5.94 10.72 -7.74
C LEU A 53 -6.45 11.80 -6.79
N ALA A 54 -7.75 11.79 -6.45
CA ALA A 54 -8.35 12.77 -5.55
C ALA A 54 -7.69 12.74 -4.15
N GLU A 55 -7.44 11.56 -3.58
CA GLU A 55 -6.76 11.43 -2.28
C GLU A 55 -5.32 11.99 -2.33
N VAL A 56 -4.58 11.72 -3.40
CA VAL A 56 -3.21 12.21 -3.56
C VAL A 56 -3.19 13.72 -3.81
N GLU A 57 -4.16 14.26 -4.57
CA GLU A 57 -4.32 15.70 -4.79
C GLU A 57 -4.67 16.43 -3.49
N GLU A 58 -5.58 15.89 -2.66
CA GLU A 58 -5.92 16.46 -1.35
C GLU A 58 -4.71 16.51 -0.41
N ASN A 59 -3.92 15.43 -0.36
CA ASN A 59 -2.68 15.40 0.40
C ASN A 59 -1.69 16.47 -0.11
N PHE A 60 -1.51 16.59 -1.43
CA PHE A 60 -0.63 17.60 -2.02
C PHE A 60 -1.04 19.03 -1.64
N GLU A 61 -2.32 19.36 -1.74
CA GLU A 61 -2.84 20.68 -1.35
C GLU A 61 -2.62 20.97 0.15
N THR A 62 -2.77 19.96 1.01
CA THR A 62 -2.50 20.08 2.44
C THR A 62 -1.05 20.49 2.71
N TYR A 63 -0.08 19.82 2.07
CA TYR A 63 1.34 20.17 2.23
C TYR A 63 1.72 21.48 1.54
N SER A 64 1.04 21.85 0.45
CA SER A 64 1.19 23.16 -0.19
C SER A 64 0.76 24.31 0.72
N GLY A 65 -0.37 24.13 1.43
CA GLY A 65 -0.84 25.06 2.45
C GLY A 65 0.13 25.16 3.63
N SER A 66 0.60 24.01 4.14
CA SER A 66 1.61 23.93 5.19
C SER A 66 2.91 24.64 4.80
N PHE A 67 3.40 24.43 3.57
CA PHE A 67 4.57 25.13 3.05
C PHE A 67 4.36 26.65 3.02
N SER A 68 3.22 27.12 2.52
CA SER A 68 2.91 28.54 2.46
C SER A 68 2.94 29.17 3.86
N GLN A 69 2.35 28.48 4.85
CA GLN A 69 2.38 28.91 6.24
C GLN A 69 3.81 28.93 6.80
N ALA A 70 4.56 27.84 6.68
CA ALA A 70 5.94 27.71 7.15
C ALA A 70 6.87 28.76 6.54
N PHE A 71 6.70 29.03 5.24
CA PHE A 71 7.45 30.05 4.52
C PHE A 71 7.15 31.45 5.07
N THR A 72 5.87 31.76 5.36
CA THR A 72 5.50 33.06 5.95
C THR A 72 5.95 33.20 7.40
N SER A 73 5.98 32.12 8.18
CA SER A 73 6.47 32.14 9.56
C SER A 73 7.99 32.09 9.67
N GLY A 74 8.71 31.86 8.57
CA GLY A 74 10.16 31.71 8.55
C GLY A 74 10.65 30.40 9.16
N ASP A 75 9.78 29.41 9.30
CA ASP A 75 10.13 28.07 9.80
C ASP A 75 10.71 27.25 8.65
N ILE A 76 12.04 27.23 8.56
CA ILE A 76 12.77 26.60 7.47
C ILE A 76 12.65 25.07 7.52
N ASP A 77 12.63 24.49 8.73
CA ASP A 77 12.60 23.03 8.88
C ASP A 77 11.25 22.47 8.40
N ASP A 78 10.15 23.11 8.79
CA ASP A 78 8.81 22.74 8.32
C ASP A 78 8.61 23.03 6.84
N ALA A 79 9.22 24.10 6.31
CA ALA A 79 9.19 24.39 4.87
C ALA A 79 9.90 23.31 4.05
N ILE A 80 11.07 22.83 4.50
CA ILE A 80 11.80 21.73 3.85
C ILE A 80 10.97 20.44 3.90
N ALA A 81 10.44 20.09 5.07
CA ALA A 81 9.61 18.89 5.22
C ALA A 81 8.37 18.94 4.30
N SER A 82 7.73 20.11 4.19
CA SER A 82 6.58 20.31 3.31
C SER A 82 6.96 20.15 1.83
N ILE A 83 8.10 20.71 1.39
CA ILE A 83 8.61 20.54 0.01
C ILE A 83 8.89 19.07 -0.31
N GLU A 84 9.56 18.34 0.59
CA GLU A 84 9.87 16.92 0.37
C GLU A 84 8.59 16.09 0.18
N ARG A 85 7.57 16.38 1.00
CA ARG A 85 6.25 15.75 0.89
C ARG A 85 5.55 16.14 -0.41
N MET A 86 5.52 17.42 -0.76
CA MET A 86 4.95 17.88 -2.03
C MET A 86 5.62 17.19 -3.24
N ARG A 87 6.95 17.06 -3.24
CA ARG A 87 7.69 16.37 -4.32
C ARG A 87 7.32 14.88 -4.41
N TYR A 88 7.16 14.22 -3.26
CA TYR A 88 6.71 12.82 -3.23
C TYR A 88 5.32 12.66 -3.84
N TYR A 89 4.37 13.50 -3.45
CA TYR A 89 3.00 13.43 -3.95
C TYR A 89 2.90 13.88 -5.41
N ASP A 90 3.68 14.88 -5.87
CA ASP A 90 3.75 15.25 -7.29
C ASP A 90 4.20 14.08 -8.17
N LEU A 91 5.22 13.33 -7.75
CA LEU A 91 5.65 12.13 -8.46
C LEU A 91 4.55 11.06 -8.49
N ALA A 92 3.85 10.86 -7.37
CA ALA A 92 2.72 9.93 -7.31
C ALA A 92 1.58 10.35 -8.25
N LEU A 93 1.25 11.64 -8.32
CA LEU A 93 0.24 12.18 -9.24
C LEU A 93 0.63 11.93 -10.70
N GLN A 94 1.90 12.14 -11.06
CA GLN A 94 2.39 11.86 -12.41
C GLN A 94 2.25 10.38 -12.78
N GLU A 95 2.62 9.48 -11.87
CA GLU A 95 2.52 8.04 -12.12
C GLU A 95 1.07 7.55 -12.22
N ILE A 96 0.15 8.12 -11.42
CA ILE A 96 -1.30 7.82 -11.52
C ILE A 96 -1.84 8.34 -12.85
N ARG A 97 -1.53 9.59 -13.23
CA ARG A 97 -1.99 10.21 -14.48
C ARG A 97 -1.47 9.51 -15.74
N LYS A 98 -0.33 8.81 -15.68
CA LYS A 98 0.17 8.00 -16.81
C LYS A 98 -0.63 6.72 -17.05
N LYS A 99 -1.32 6.22 -16.03
CA LYS A 99 -2.08 4.96 -16.08
C LYS A 99 -3.56 5.16 -16.41
N LEU A 100 -4.05 6.39 -16.25
CA LEU A 100 -5.34 6.89 -16.72
C LEU A 100 -5.38 7.05 -18.24
#